data_AF-A0A2T7NKQ6-F1
#
_entry.id   AF-A0A2T7NKQ6-F1
#
_cell.length_a   1.000
_cell.length_b   1.000
_cell.length_c   1.000
_cell.angle_alpha   90.00
_cell.angle_beta   90.00
_cell.angle_gamma   90.00
#
_symmetry.space_group_name_H-M   'P 1'
#
loop_
_entity.id
_entity.type
_entity.pdbx_description
1 polymer ?
#
loop_
_entity_poly.entity_id
_entity_poly.type
_entity_poly.pdbx_seq_one_letter_code
_entity_poly.pdbx_strand_id
1 'polypeptide(L)'
;MARLLVGRLALVTGGGSGIGRAVCQALAKEGAAVAVADVNRQQADETVSLLDSGVKSQAYAVDVSSRESVTAMLSSVCKDFAVPPCIAVNSAGIARDNFLLKLDEKSFDDVINVNLKGTFLVNQAVSRAIVDAKLKTASIINISSIVGKTGNLGQAAYAASKSGVIGFTKTAAKELARFNIRVNTILPGFIETPMTQVVPEKVMNMILYVTPLQRMGKPEEIADACVFLASDKSSFITGAVLEVTGSNKQLLQHYLTLPQEGPTEPERKSGYPVQLEYIWIDSTGQTLRSKCRTEYKVPAGPGECLTWNYDGSSTGQADPKSSDTFIKPVAIYPDPFRRGPNKLVLCEVLDCENRKPVESNRRASCKRVMDDPRVKVQEPWFGIEQEYTLLDMEKYPLGWPRNGYPAPQGPYYCGIGPTLIHGRDVAEAHYRACMYCGIKISGINAEVMPSQWEFQVGPCESIEMGDQLWVARYLLHRIAEDFGCSVTLDPKPMYGNWNGAGAHCNFSTKTMRELKGLIDIHEAIEKLKLRIPEHIRVYDAHEGEDNKKRLTGMNETCKIDEFRWGVADRTASVRIPRQVNLDGCGYLEERRPAANADPYAVTEMMVRTIILDEGLENIENTDDSISLYSN
;
A
#
# COMPACT_ATOMS: atom_id res chain seq x y z
N MET A 1 -3.78 -38.65 -16.23
CA MET A 1 -3.33 -37.52 -17.07
C MET A 1 -2.09 -37.94 -17.83
N ALA A 2 -1.91 -37.48 -19.07
CA ALA A 2 -0.70 -37.79 -19.85
C ALA A 2 0.50 -37.06 -19.23
N ARG A 3 1.58 -37.81 -18.95
CA ARG A 3 2.87 -37.29 -18.45
C ARG A 3 3.50 -36.39 -19.51
N LEU A 4 3.93 -35.18 -19.15
CA LEU A 4 4.32 -34.11 -20.09
C LEU A 4 5.73 -34.25 -20.67
N LEU A 5 6.61 -35.01 -20.04
CA LEU A 5 8.06 -35.02 -20.32
C LEU A 5 8.62 -36.41 -20.61
N VAL A 6 7.76 -37.38 -20.94
CA VAL A 6 8.17 -38.74 -21.28
C VAL A 6 9.21 -38.74 -22.41
N GLY A 7 10.31 -39.46 -22.20
CA GLY A 7 11.39 -39.58 -23.17
C GLY A 7 12.34 -38.38 -23.24
N ARG A 8 12.19 -37.39 -22.35
CA ARG A 8 13.13 -36.26 -22.22
C ARG A 8 14.15 -36.52 -21.12
N LEU A 9 15.36 -35.97 -21.29
CA LEU A 9 16.41 -35.97 -20.28
C LEU A 9 16.58 -34.55 -19.74
N ALA A 10 16.47 -34.42 -18.42
CA ALA A 10 16.70 -33.18 -17.69
C ALA A 10 18.01 -33.23 -16.90
N LEU A 11 18.78 -32.16 -16.98
CA LEU A 11 19.90 -31.87 -16.08
C LEU A 11 19.48 -30.76 -15.11
N VAL A 12 19.59 -31.00 -13.81
CA VAL A 12 19.28 -30.01 -12.78
C VAL A 12 20.52 -29.76 -11.93
N THR A 13 21.09 -28.55 -12.02
CA THR A 13 22.21 -28.14 -11.15
C THR A 13 21.68 -27.48 -9.88
N GLY A 14 22.35 -27.69 -8.74
CA GLY A 14 21.79 -27.36 -7.42
C GLY A 14 20.65 -28.31 -7.04
N GLY A 15 20.61 -29.49 -7.66
CA GLY A 15 19.53 -30.45 -7.51
C GLY A 15 19.52 -31.16 -6.14
N GLY A 16 20.54 -30.95 -5.31
CA GLY A 16 20.66 -31.60 -4.01
C GLY A 16 19.73 -31.05 -2.94
N SER A 17 19.22 -29.82 -3.07
CA SER A 17 18.42 -29.16 -2.01
C SER A 17 17.37 -28.18 -2.54
N GLY A 18 16.48 -27.72 -1.65
CA GLY A 18 15.54 -26.60 -1.90
C GLY A 18 14.76 -26.70 -3.22
N ILE A 19 14.77 -25.61 -3.99
CA ILE A 19 14.09 -25.51 -5.29
C ILE A 19 14.60 -26.57 -6.27
N GLY A 20 15.92 -26.79 -6.34
CA GLY A 20 16.49 -27.76 -7.29
C GLY A 20 16.00 -29.19 -7.03
N ARG A 21 15.91 -29.60 -5.75
CA ARG A 21 15.35 -30.90 -5.37
C ARG A 21 13.88 -31.04 -5.79
N ALA A 22 13.06 -30.02 -5.51
CA ALA A 22 11.64 -30.02 -5.89
C ALA A 22 11.46 -30.07 -7.42
N VAL A 23 12.32 -29.37 -8.18
CA VAL A 23 12.37 -29.44 -9.64
C VAL A 23 12.69 -30.86 -10.12
N CYS A 24 13.70 -31.53 -9.55
CA CYS A 24 14.01 -32.93 -9.89
C CYS A 24 12.80 -33.84 -9.70
N GLN A 25 12.11 -33.71 -8.56
CA GLN A 25 10.91 -34.49 -8.23
C GLN A 25 9.77 -34.23 -9.21
N ALA A 26 9.50 -32.96 -9.54
CA ALA A 26 8.42 -32.59 -10.46
C ALA A 26 8.70 -33.06 -11.90
N LEU A 27 9.94 -32.92 -12.39
CA LEU A 27 10.33 -33.39 -13.72
C LEU A 27 10.26 -34.91 -13.83
N ALA A 28 10.73 -35.64 -12.81
CA ALA A 28 10.65 -37.10 -12.74
C ALA A 28 9.19 -37.60 -12.73
N LYS A 29 8.33 -36.95 -11.94
CA LYS A 29 6.88 -37.24 -11.88
C LYS A 29 6.19 -37.09 -13.23
N GLU A 30 6.65 -36.14 -14.05
CA GLU A 30 6.20 -35.92 -15.43
C GLU A 30 6.89 -36.80 -16.48
N GLY A 31 7.69 -37.79 -16.05
CA GLY A 31 8.27 -38.83 -16.91
C GLY A 31 9.63 -38.51 -17.51
N ALA A 32 10.29 -37.42 -17.11
CA ALA A 32 11.65 -37.13 -17.55
C ALA A 32 12.67 -38.04 -16.84
N ALA A 33 13.70 -38.46 -17.56
CA ALA A 33 14.93 -38.94 -16.93
C ALA A 33 15.67 -37.75 -16.31
N VAL A 34 16.29 -37.92 -15.14
CA VAL A 34 16.87 -36.79 -14.38
C VAL A 34 18.32 -37.04 -13.98
N ALA A 35 19.23 -36.22 -14.51
CA ALA A 35 20.58 -36.06 -14.00
C ALA A 35 20.57 -34.99 -12.89
N VAL A 36 20.71 -35.45 -11.65
CA VAL A 36 20.74 -34.59 -10.45
C VAL A 36 22.19 -34.19 -10.19
N ALA A 37 22.50 -32.91 -10.31
CA ALA A 37 23.87 -32.42 -10.16
C ALA A 37 23.97 -31.40 -9.01
N ASP A 38 24.91 -31.61 -8.11
CA ASP A 38 25.17 -30.72 -6.97
C ASP A 38 26.65 -30.74 -6.59
N VAL A 39 27.14 -29.70 -5.92
CA VAL A 39 28.50 -29.70 -5.36
C VAL A 39 28.61 -30.74 -4.24
N ASN A 40 27.51 -30.97 -3.51
CA ASN A 40 27.40 -32.03 -2.52
C ASN A 40 26.81 -33.29 -3.15
N ARG A 41 27.69 -34.23 -3.50
CA ARG A 41 27.30 -35.51 -4.10
C ARG A 41 26.27 -36.28 -3.28
N GLN A 42 26.43 -36.32 -1.96
CA GLN A 42 25.54 -37.06 -1.06
C GLN A 42 24.09 -36.52 -1.14
N GLN A 43 23.92 -35.20 -1.14
CA GLN A 43 22.59 -34.59 -1.28
C GLN A 43 21.95 -34.85 -2.66
N ALA A 44 22.77 -34.97 -3.71
CA ALA A 44 22.29 -35.38 -5.02
C ALA A 44 21.85 -36.86 -5.02
N ASP A 45 22.61 -37.76 -4.39
CA ASP A 45 22.23 -39.18 -4.24
C ASP A 45 20.94 -39.33 -3.40
N GLU A 46 20.79 -38.55 -2.32
CA GLU A 46 19.54 -38.47 -1.54
C GLU A 46 18.37 -38.00 -2.40
N THR A 47 18.58 -37.02 -3.26
CA THR A 47 17.50 -36.55 -4.14
C THR A 47 17.11 -37.64 -5.13
N VAL A 48 18.08 -38.38 -5.71
CA VAL A 48 17.81 -39.50 -6.62
C VAL A 48 16.99 -40.60 -5.95
N SER A 49 17.26 -40.91 -4.68
CA SER A 49 16.48 -41.93 -3.94
C SER A 49 15.03 -41.55 -3.67
N LEU A 50 14.69 -40.25 -3.77
CA LEU A 50 13.34 -39.71 -3.63
C LEU A 50 12.57 -39.62 -4.97
N LEU A 51 13.21 -39.90 -6.12
CA LEU A 51 12.56 -39.82 -7.43
C LEU A 51 11.78 -41.10 -7.76
N ASP A 52 10.78 -40.98 -8.64
CA ASP A 52 9.97 -42.11 -9.13
C ASP A 52 10.90 -43.19 -9.73
N SER A 53 10.80 -44.43 -9.25
CA SER A 53 11.60 -45.56 -9.74
C SER A 53 11.28 -45.93 -11.20
N GLY A 54 10.18 -45.42 -11.75
CA GLY A 54 9.79 -45.56 -13.14
C GLY A 54 10.59 -44.72 -14.14
N VAL A 55 11.49 -43.83 -13.70
CA VAL A 55 12.36 -43.04 -14.58
C VAL A 55 13.83 -43.21 -14.23
N LYS A 56 14.70 -43.23 -15.26
CA LYS A 56 16.15 -43.32 -15.06
C LYS A 56 16.66 -42.02 -14.45
N SER A 57 17.30 -42.13 -13.28
CA SER A 57 17.87 -40.97 -12.57
C SER A 57 19.25 -41.29 -12.02
N GLN A 58 20.15 -40.31 -12.04
CA GLN A 58 21.52 -40.49 -11.55
C GLN A 58 22.09 -39.19 -10.99
N ALA A 59 22.88 -39.31 -9.93
CA ALA A 59 23.51 -38.17 -9.28
C ALA A 59 24.91 -37.90 -9.84
N TYR A 60 25.33 -36.63 -9.80
CA TYR A 60 26.63 -36.14 -10.23
C TYR A 60 27.16 -35.09 -9.26
N ALA A 61 28.46 -35.14 -8.99
CA ALA A 61 29.17 -34.09 -8.27
C ALA A 61 29.60 -33.02 -9.28
N VAL A 62 29.24 -31.75 -9.06
CA VAL A 62 29.66 -30.65 -9.94
C VAL A 62 29.89 -29.37 -9.15
N ASP A 63 31.05 -28.74 -9.38
CA ASP A 63 31.26 -27.35 -9.06
C ASP A 63 30.95 -26.52 -10.31
N VAL A 64 29.80 -25.85 -10.31
CA VAL A 64 29.35 -25.04 -11.46
C VAL A 64 30.29 -23.86 -11.75
N SER A 65 31.12 -23.43 -10.80
CA SER A 65 32.07 -22.33 -11.00
C SER A 65 33.31 -22.75 -11.81
N SER A 66 33.57 -24.05 -11.95
CA SER A 66 34.67 -24.65 -12.72
C SER A 66 34.20 -25.17 -14.08
N ARG A 67 34.88 -24.71 -15.15
CA ARG A 67 34.61 -25.15 -16.53
C ARG A 67 34.93 -26.64 -16.71
N GLU A 68 36.01 -27.10 -16.09
CA GLU A 68 36.50 -28.47 -16.15
C GLU A 68 35.49 -29.41 -15.49
N SER A 69 34.98 -29.02 -14.31
CA SER A 69 33.96 -29.78 -13.58
C SER A 69 32.66 -29.90 -14.37
N VAL A 70 32.16 -28.78 -14.93
CA VAL A 70 30.94 -28.77 -15.77
C VAL A 70 31.12 -29.65 -17.01
N THR A 71 32.28 -29.59 -17.67
CA THR A 71 32.57 -30.39 -18.87
C THR A 71 32.64 -31.88 -18.55
N ALA A 72 33.27 -32.25 -17.44
CA ALA A 72 33.37 -33.63 -16.99
C ALA A 72 32.00 -34.20 -16.60
N MET A 73 31.18 -33.44 -15.87
CA MET A 73 29.82 -33.82 -15.53
C MET A 73 28.98 -34.05 -16.78
N LEU A 74 28.97 -33.11 -17.74
CA LEU A 74 28.17 -33.26 -18.95
C LEU A 74 28.62 -34.45 -19.80
N SER A 75 29.93 -34.70 -19.90
CA SER A 75 30.46 -35.87 -20.58
C SER A 75 29.96 -37.18 -19.95
N SER A 76 29.89 -37.20 -18.61
CA SER A 76 29.41 -38.37 -17.85
C SER A 76 27.90 -38.57 -18.04
N VAL A 77 27.11 -37.49 -17.99
CA VAL A 77 25.66 -37.51 -18.28
C VAL A 77 25.40 -38.05 -19.69
N CYS A 78 26.08 -37.51 -20.70
CA CYS A 78 25.91 -37.97 -22.09
C CYS A 78 26.28 -39.45 -22.25
N LYS A 79 27.32 -39.92 -21.55
CA LYS A 79 27.72 -41.34 -21.56
C LYS A 79 26.67 -42.22 -20.90
N ASP A 80 26.23 -41.86 -19.71
CA ASP A 80 25.33 -42.70 -18.90
C ASP A 80 23.93 -42.77 -19.50
N PHE A 81 23.44 -41.69 -20.12
CA PHE A 81 22.11 -41.60 -20.72
C PHE A 81 22.09 -41.79 -22.24
N ALA A 82 23.26 -41.89 -22.88
CA ALA A 82 23.44 -42.02 -24.34
C ALA A 82 22.86 -40.88 -25.20
N VAL A 83 22.42 -39.77 -24.57
CA VAL A 83 21.87 -38.58 -25.22
C VAL A 83 22.20 -37.36 -24.34
N PRO A 84 22.45 -36.17 -24.91
CA PRO A 84 22.57 -34.96 -24.10
C PRO A 84 21.23 -34.52 -23.51
N PRO A 85 21.22 -33.80 -22.37
CA PRO A 85 20.00 -33.27 -21.79
C PRO A 85 19.35 -32.26 -22.72
N CYS A 86 18.06 -32.45 -23.02
CA CYS A 86 17.25 -31.49 -23.76
C CYS A 86 16.53 -30.49 -22.84
N ILE A 87 16.52 -30.74 -21.54
CA ILE A 87 16.06 -29.83 -20.50
C ILE A 87 17.26 -29.53 -19.59
N ALA A 88 17.53 -28.26 -19.30
CA ALA A 88 18.50 -27.86 -18.27
C ALA A 88 17.88 -26.85 -17.32
N VAL A 89 17.91 -27.14 -16.02
CA VAL A 89 17.50 -26.19 -14.98
C VAL A 89 18.72 -25.80 -14.15
N ASN A 90 19.07 -24.52 -14.22
CA ASN A 90 20.20 -23.97 -13.48
C ASN A 90 19.70 -23.38 -12.16
N SER A 91 19.70 -24.20 -11.12
CA SER A 91 19.21 -23.83 -9.78
C SER A 91 20.34 -23.69 -8.74
N ALA A 92 21.58 -24.03 -9.08
CA ALA A 92 22.72 -23.82 -8.20
C ALA A 92 22.85 -22.33 -7.84
N GLY A 93 22.98 -22.03 -6.55
CA GLY A 93 23.19 -20.67 -6.10
C GLY A 93 23.53 -20.56 -4.62
N ILE A 94 24.25 -19.51 -4.27
CA ILE A 94 24.62 -19.17 -2.90
C ILE A 94 24.32 -17.69 -2.60
N ALA A 95 24.21 -17.39 -1.31
CA ALA A 95 24.16 -16.03 -0.78
C ALA A 95 25.27 -15.84 0.27
N ARG A 96 25.84 -14.63 0.29
CA ARG A 96 26.85 -14.17 1.25
C ARG A 96 26.43 -12.76 1.70
N ASP A 97 25.43 -12.73 2.56
CA ASP A 97 24.76 -11.49 2.92
C ASP A 97 25.62 -10.67 3.87
N ASN A 98 25.85 -9.41 3.51
CA ASN A 98 26.51 -8.43 4.34
C ASN A 98 26.17 -7.01 3.81
N PHE A 99 26.22 -6.02 4.69
CA PHE A 99 26.09 -4.63 4.25
C PHE A 99 27.22 -4.25 3.30
N LEU A 100 26.93 -3.36 2.35
CA LEU A 100 27.88 -2.98 1.30
C LEU A 100 29.25 -2.57 1.85
N LEU A 101 29.29 -1.81 2.95
CA LEU A 101 30.53 -1.35 3.59
C LEU A 101 31.36 -2.47 4.26
N LYS A 102 30.79 -3.65 4.44
CA LYS A 102 31.39 -4.81 5.12
C LYS A 102 31.50 -6.04 4.23
N LEU A 103 30.97 -5.98 3.01
CA LEU A 103 31.03 -7.07 2.05
C LEU A 103 32.46 -7.19 1.53
N ASP A 104 33.11 -8.29 1.85
CA ASP A 104 34.45 -8.57 1.33
C ASP A 104 34.42 -9.03 -0.13
N GLU A 105 35.52 -8.78 -0.84
CA GLU A 105 35.66 -9.10 -2.26
C GLU A 105 35.52 -10.59 -2.54
N LYS A 106 36.06 -11.46 -1.67
CA LYS A 106 35.96 -12.91 -1.84
C LYS A 106 34.50 -13.37 -1.80
N SER A 107 33.70 -12.87 -0.86
CA SER A 107 32.27 -13.15 -0.77
C SER A 107 31.52 -12.68 -2.02
N PHE A 108 31.88 -11.51 -2.56
CA PHE A 108 31.33 -11.02 -3.82
C PHE A 108 31.68 -11.95 -4.98
N ASP A 109 32.96 -12.31 -5.12
CA ASP A 109 33.47 -13.19 -6.17
C ASP A 109 32.85 -14.59 -6.10
N ASP A 110 32.77 -15.20 -4.91
CA ASP A 110 32.14 -16.51 -4.70
C ASP A 110 30.70 -16.50 -5.24
N VAL A 111 29.92 -15.47 -4.89
CA VAL A 111 28.52 -15.33 -5.32
C VAL A 111 28.41 -15.13 -6.83
N ILE A 112 29.24 -14.29 -7.44
CA ILE A 112 29.24 -14.07 -8.89
C ILE A 112 29.70 -15.33 -9.64
N ASN A 113 30.74 -16.00 -9.15
CA ASN A 113 31.30 -17.20 -9.76
C ASN A 113 30.31 -18.36 -9.78
N VAL A 114 29.55 -18.56 -8.70
CA VAL A 114 28.54 -19.62 -8.64
C VAL A 114 27.27 -19.21 -9.38
N ASN A 115 26.66 -18.07 -9.02
CA ASN A 115 25.30 -17.74 -9.47
C ASN A 115 25.25 -17.29 -10.94
N LEU A 116 26.23 -16.50 -11.39
CA LEU A 116 26.24 -15.93 -12.73
C LEU A 116 27.16 -16.71 -13.67
N LYS A 117 28.45 -16.79 -13.35
CA LYS A 117 29.43 -17.51 -14.19
C LYS A 117 29.07 -18.99 -14.30
N GLY A 118 28.65 -19.62 -13.21
CA GLY A 118 28.22 -21.02 -13.23
C GLY A 118 27.01 -21.25 -14.13
N THR A 119 25.99 -20.39 -14.05
CA THR A 119 24.85 -20.41 -14.97
C THR A 119 25.31 -20.31 -16.43
N PHE A 120 26.22 -19.37 -16.74
CA PHE A 120 26.82 -19.24 -18.07
C PHE A 120 27.54 -20.51 -18.53
N LEU A 121 28.40 -21.09 -17.69
CA LEU A 121 29.21 -22.27 -18.04
C LEU A 121 28.33 -23.48 -18.36
N VAL A 122 27.30 -23.73 -17.55
CA VAL A 122 26.36 -24.84 -17.77
C VAL A 122 25.52 -24.60 -19.02
N ASN A 123 24.97 -23.39 -19.19
CA ASN A 123 24.22 -23.03 -20.40
C ASN A 123 25.05 -23.25 -21.67
N GLN A 124 26.30 -22.81 -21.67
CA GLN A 124 27.20 -22.96 -22.81
C GLN A 124 27.50 -24.43 -23.11
N ALA A 125 27.84 -25.22 -22.10
CA ALA A 125 28.17 -26.63 -22.27
C ALA A 125 26.97 -27.44 -22.79
N VAL A 126 25.80 -27.26 -22.17
CA VAL A 126 24.56 -27.93 -22.58
C VAL A 126 24.14 -27.51 -23.99
N SER A 127 24.20 -26.21 -24.31
CA SER A 127 23.83 -25.71 -25.64
C SER A 127 24.73 -26.28 -26.74
N ARG A 128 26.04 -26.38 -26.50
CA ARG A 128 26.96 -27.04 -27.46
C ARG A 128 26.57 -28.50 -27.68
N ALA A 129 26.34 -29.25 -26.61
CA ALA A 129 25.94 -30.65 -26.73
C ALA A 129 24.61 -30.84 -27.45
N ILE A 130 23.62 -29.96 -27.22
CA ILE A 130 22.33 -29.96 -27.92
C ILE A 130 22.51 -29.72 -29.43
N VAL A 131 23.33 -28.73 -29.79
CA VAL A 131 23.60 -28.37 -31.20
C VAL A 131 24.36 -29.48 -31.91
N ASP A 132 25.41 -30.03 -31.27
CA ASP A 132 26.22 -31.11 -31.82
C ASP A 132 25.39 -32.38 -32.05
N ALA A 133 24.47 -32.69 -31.13
CA ALA A 133 23.53 -33.81 -31.27
C ALA A 133 22.30 -33.50 -32.14
N LYS A 134 22.15 -32.26 -32.64
CA LYS A 134 21.04 -31.79 -33.49
C LYS A 134 19.66 -32.09 -32.92
N LEU A 135 19.46 -31.88 -31.61
CA LEU A 135 18.15 -32.07 -31.01
C LEU A 135 17.14 -31.07 -31.57
N LYS A 136 15.90 -31.51 -31.80
CA LYS A 136 14.85 -30.69 -32.45
C LYS A 136 14.17 -29.70 -31.50
N THR A 137 14.22 -29.95 -30.20
CA THR A 137 13.58 -29.13 -29.18
C THR A 137 14.40 -29.21 -27.89
N ALA A 138 14.67 -28.07 -27.28
CA ALA A 138 15.30 -28.00 -25.97
C ALA A 138 14.81 -26.77 -25.18
N SER A 139 14.89 -26.87 -23.86
CA SER A 139 14.51 -25.82 -22.94
C SER A 139 15.54 -25.65 -21.83
N ILE A 140 16.08 -24.45 -21.69
CA ILE A 140 16.97 -24.07 -20.60
C ILE A 140 16.25 -23.07 -19.70
N ILE A 141 16.24 -23.36 -18.41
CA ILE A 141 15.54 -22.58 -17.39
C ILE A 141 16.57 -22.14 -16.35
N ASN A 142 16.76 -20.83 -16.23
CA ASN A 142 17.69 -20.25 -15.27
C ASN A 142 16.94 -19.73 -14.05
N ILE A 143 17.33 -20.15 -12.85
CA ILE A 143 16.72 -19.67 -11.61
C ILE A 143 17.42 -18.39 -11.15
N SER A 144 16.76 -17.25 -11.36
CA SER A 144 17.20 -15.97 -10.83
C SER A 144 16.60 -15.74 -9.42
N SER A 145 16.11 -14.54 -9.12
CA SER A 145 15.40 -14.16 -7.89
C SER A 145 14.71 -12.81 -8.11
N ILE A 146 13.58 -12.55 -7.43
CA ILE A 146 12.99 -11.22 -7.40
C ILE A 146 13.98 -10.15 -6.91
N VAL A 147 14.92 -10.52 -6.03
CA VAL A 147 16.01 -9.67 -5.55
C VAL A 147 16.94 -9.20 -6.69
N GLY A 148 17.05 -9.98 -7.76
CA GLY A 148 17.78 -9.55 -8.97
C GLY A 148 17.06 -8.43 -9.76
N LYS A 149 15.79 -8.16 -9.47
CA LYS A 149 15.02 -7.07 -10.08
C LYS A 149 14.89 -5.89 -9.12
N THR A 150 14.62 -6.15 -7.84
CA THR A 150 14.28 -5.12 -6.85
C THR A 150 15.47 -4.67 -6.00
N GLY A 151 16.53 -5.48 -5.92
CA GLY A 151 17.53 -5.38 -4.87
C GLY A 151 16.97 -5.84 -3.51
N ASN A 152 17.88 -5.98 -2.54
CA ASN A 152 17.53 -6.19 -1.13
C ASN A 152 18.69 -5.68 -0.25
N LEU A 153 18.35 -5.12 0.91
CA LEU A 153 19.34 -4.57 1.84
C LEU A 153 20.28 -5.69 2.33
N GLY A 154 21.59 -5.44 2.27
CA GLY A 154 22.59 -6.44 2.68
C GLY A 154 22.87 -7.55 1.66
N GLN A 155 22.32 -7.46 0.43
CA GLN A 155 22.45 -8.50 -0.59
C GLN A 155 23.06 -7.99 -1.90
N ALA A 156 24.01 -7.06 -1.85
CA ALA A 156 24.57 -6.40 -3.05
C ALA A 156 25.15 -7.39 -4.08
N ALA A 157 25.99 -8.35 -3.65
CA ALA A 157 26.52 -9.39 -4.54
C ALA A 157 25.43 -10.30 -5.10
N TYR A 158 24.49 -10.73 -4.25
CA TYR A 158 23.41 -11.62 -4.65
C TYR A 158 22.50 -10.95 -5.68
N ALA A 159 22.04 -9.73 -5.41
CA ALA A 159 21.26 -8.92 -6.33
C ALA A 159 21.98 -8.75 -7.67
N ALA A 160 23.25 -8.31 -7.67
CA ALA A 160 24.04 -8.16 -8.89
C ALA A 160 24.15 -9.47 -9.69
N SER A 161 24.41 -10.59 -9.01
CA SER A 161 24.51 -11.89 -9.67
C SER A 161 23.20 -12.32 -10.32
N LYS A 162 22.07 -12.13 -9.63
CA LYS A 162 20.73 -12.52 -10.10
C LYS A 162 20.21 -11.57 -11.19
N SER A 163 20.52 -10.26 -11.12
CA SER A 163 20.32 -9.31 -12.23
C SER A 163 21.10 -9.75 -13.47
N GLY A 164 22.35 -10.18 -13.29
CA GLY A 164 23.20 -10.69 -14.35
C GLY A 164 22.58 -11.91 -15.05
N VAL A 165 21.99 -12.84 -14.29
CA VAL A 165 21.29 -14.02 -14.86
C VAL A 165 20.12 -13.60 -15.75
N ILE A 166 19.37 -12.55 -15.38
CA ILE A 166 18.27 -12.01 -16.18
C ILE A 166 18.79 -11.46 -17.51
N GLY A 167 19.84 -10.62 -17.45
CA GLY A 167 20.47 -10.06 -18.64
C GLY A 167 21.04 -11.13 -19.56
N PHE A 168 21.79 -12.08 -19.00
CA PHE A 168 22.36 -13.23 -19.70
C PHE A 168 21.28 -14.05 -20.42
N THR A 169 20.20 -14.39 -19.71
CA THR A 169 19.09 -15.19 -20.26
C THR A 169 18.47 -14.54 -21.49
N LYS A 170 18.22 -13.23 -21.44
CA LYS A 170 17.63 -12.49 -22.57
C LYS A 170 18.51 -12.54 -23.82
N THR A 171 19.83 -12.46 -23.65
CA THR A 171 20.78 -12.55 -24.77
C THR A 171 20.88 -13.99 -25.29
N ALA A 172 21.05 -14.97 -24.40
CA ALA A 172 21.13 -16.38 -24.76
C ALA A 172 19.88 -16.86 -25.51
N ALA A 173 18.69 -16.40 -25.12
CA ALA A 173 17.44 -16.70 -25.80
C ALA A 173 17.45 -16.27 -27.28
N LYS A 174 17.99 -15.08 -27.59
CA LYS A 174 18.09 -14.58 -28.96
C LYS A 174 19.10 -15.36 -29.78
N GLU A 175 20.25 -15.69 -29.19
CA GLU A 175 21.34 -16.38 -29.89
C GLU A 175 21.03 -17.86 -30.19
N LEU A 176 20.30 -18.51 -29.29
CA LEU A 176 20.05 -19.94 -29.33
C LEU A 176 18.70 -20.32 -29.97
N ALA A 177 17.79 -19.36 -30.17
CA ALA A 177 16.50 -19.59 -30.81
C ALA A 177 16.62 -20.25 -32.20
N ARG A 178 17.63 -19.88 -32.99
CA ARG A 178 17.91 -20.49 -34.31
C ARG A 178 18.24 -21.99 -34.26
N PHE A 179 18.56 -22.51 -33.08
CA PHE A 179 18.83 -23.93 -32.83
C PHE A 179 17.65 -24.63 -32.14
N ASN A 180 16.47 -24.01 -32.08
CA ASN A 180 15.29 -24.50 -31.35
C ASN A 180 15.53 -24.73 -29.85
N ILE A 181 16.41 -23.94 -29.25
CA ILE A 181 16.65 -23.92 -27.81
C ILE A 181 15.95 -22.70 -27.22
N ARG A 182 14.98 -22.93 -26.34
CA ARG A 182 14.32 -21.87 -25.59
C ARG A 182 15.10 -21.62 -24.31
N VAL A 183 15.33 -20.34 -23.98
CA VAL A 183 16.02 -19.98 -22.74
C VAL A 183 15.16 -18.99 -21.97
N ASN A 184 14.71 -19.38 -20.78
CA ASN A 184 13.85 -18.56 -19.94
C ASN A 184 14.43 -18.47 -18.53
N THR A 185 14.00 -17.47 -17.75
CA THR A 185 14.37 -17.36 -16.35
C THR A 185 13.15 -17.23 -15.47
N ILE A 186 13.22 -17.85 -14.30
CA ILE A 186 12.22 -17.70 -13.25
C ILE A 186 12.82 -16.83 -12.15
N LEU A 187 12.03 -15.89 -11.63
CA LEU A 187 12.34 -15.06 -10.47
C LEU A 187 11.45 -15.51 -9.31
N PRO A 188 11.93 -16.44 -8.47
CA PRO A 188 11.23 -16.78 -7.25
C PRO A 188 11.12 -15.56 -6.32
N GLY A 189 9.96 -15.44 -5.66
CA GLY A 189 9.80 -14.64 -4.45
C GLY A 189 10.50 -15.29 -3.25
N PHE A 190 9.94 -15.09 -2.05
CA PHE A 190 10.44 -15.75 -0.85
C PHE A 190 9.88 -17.16 -0.77
N ILE A 191 10.76 -18.16 -0.95
CA ILE A 191 10.40 -19.58 -1.03
C ILE A 191 10.96 -20.34 0.17
N GLU A 192 10.14 -21.20 0.78
CA GLU A 192 10.50 -22.05 1.91
C GLU A 192 11.64 -23.03 1.55
N THR A 193 12.88 -22.62 1.80
CA THR A 193 14.08 -23.40 1.48
C THR A 193 15.11 -23.30 2.61
N PRO A 194 16.12 -24.18 2.66
CA PRO A 194 17.22 -24.03 3.61
C PRO A 194 17.91 -22.66 3.55
N MET A 195 17.97 -22.04 2.36
CA MET A 195 18.54 -20.69 2.17
C MET A 195 17.74 -19.60 2.90
N THR A 196 16.42 -19.74 3.04
CA THR A 196 15.56 -18.75 3.70
C THR A 196 15.36 -19.02 5.19
N GLN A 197 15.78 -20.18 5.71
CA GLN A 197 15.66 -20.52 7.14
C GLN A 197 16.54 -19.63 8.04
N VAL A 198 17.58 -19.02 7.47
CA VAL A 198 18.46 -18.09 8.20
C VAL A 198 17.90 -16.66 8.28
N VAL A 199 16.75 -16.40 7.63
CA VAL A 199 16.09 -15.09 7.66
C VAL A 199 15.50 -14.88 9.06
N PRO A 200 15.82 -13.77 9.76
CA PRO A 200 15.26 -13.48 11.07
C PRO A 200 13.73 -13.41 11.03
N GLU A 201 13.06 -13.95 12.06
CA GLU A 201 11.59 -14.02 12.16
C GLU A 201 10.91 -12.66 11.89
N LYS A 202 11.49 -11.57 12.37
CA LYS A 202 10.99 -10.21 12.16
C LYS A 202 10.98 -9.80 10.68
N VAL A 203 12.02 -10.18 9.94
CA VAL A 203 12.10 -9.93 8.49
C VAL A 203 11.13 -10.85 7.77
N MET A 204 10.98 -12.09 8.24
CA MET A 204 9.99 -13.03 7.72
C MET A 204 8.56 -12.48 7.85
N ASN A 205 8.20 -11.93 9.00
CA ASN A 205 6.87 -11.34 9.21
C ASN A 205 6.61 -10.14 8.30
N MET A 206 7.63 -9.31 8.01
CA MET A 206 7.50 -8.23 7.03
C MET A 206 7.33 -8.77 5.60
N ILE A 207 8.08 -9.81 5.23
CA ILE A 207 7.95 -10.48 3.93
C ILE A 207 6.54 -11.04 3.75
N LEU A 208 6.02 -11.73 4.77
CA LEU A 208 4.66 -12.26 4.77
C LEU A 208 3.63 -11.14 4.63
N TYR A 209 3.81 -10.04 5.37
CA TYR A 209 2.94 -8.87 5.31
C TYR A 209 2.83 -8.28 3.89
N VAL A 210 3.96 -8.09 3.20
CA VAL A 210 3.96 -7.52 1.83
C VAL A 210 3.63 -8.53 0.74
N THR A 211 3.52 -9.82 1.07
CA THR A 211 3.12 -10.88 0.13
C THR A 211 1.60 -11.03 0.17
N PRO A 212 0.85 -10.75 -0.91
CA PRO A 212 -0.61 -10.82 -0.90
C PRO A 212 -1.19 -12.17 -0.47
N LEU A 213 -0.50 -13.27 -0.75
CA LEU A 213 -0.90 -14.62 -0.32
C LEU A 213 -0.59 -14.92 1.17
N GLN A 214 0.03 -14.00 1.89
CA GLN A 214 0.34 -14.07 3.34
C GLN A 214 1.07 -15.36 3.77
N ARG A 215 1.82 -15.97 2.84
CA ARG A 215 2.67 -17.12 3.09
C ARG A 215 3.89 -17.05 2.19
N MET A 216 4.92 -17.78 2.56
CA MET A 216 6.02 -18.06 1.65
C MET A 216 5.54 -18.97 0.50
N GLY A 217 6.20 -18.85 -0.64
CA GLY A 217 6.03 -19.81 -1.72
C GLY A 217 6.66 -21.15 -1.34
N LYS A 218 6.12 -22.24 -1.85
CA LYS A 218 6.71 -23.56 -1.67
C LYS A 218 7.65 -23.89 -2.84
N PRO A 219 8.73 -24.68 -2.63
CA PRO A 219 9.62 -25.11 -3.70
C PRO A 219 8.89 -25.75 -4.90
N GLU A 220 7.79 -26.47 -4.64
CA GLU A 220 6.97 -27.12 -5.65
C GLU A 220 6.32 -26.11 -6.62
N GLU A 221 5.99 -24.91 -6.14
CA GLU A 221 5.38 -23.87 -6.99
C GLU A 221 6.37 -23.31 -8.02
N ILE A 222 7.66 -23.30 -7.68
CA ILE A 222 8.74 -23.00 -8.64
C ILE A 222 8.98 -24.19 -9.56
N ALA A 223 8.88 -25.40 -9.03
CA ALA A 223 9.05 -26.63 -9.80
C ALA A 223 7.98 -26.79 -10.89
N ASP A 224 6.71 -26.48 -10.59
CA ASP A 224 5.61 -26.52 -11.55
C ASP A 224 5.81 -25.50 -12.70
N ALA A 225 6.33 -24.31 -12.38
CA ALA A 225 6.72 -23.33 -13.40
C ALA A 225 7.89 -23.86 -14.28
N CYS A 226 8.85 -24.58 -13.70
CA CYS A 226 9.91 -25.24 -14.47
C CYS A 226 9.35 -26.34 -15.38
N VAL A 227 8.41 -27.17 -14.90
CA VAL A 227 7.73 -28.20 -15.70
C VAL A 227 7.01 -27.56 -16.89
N PHE A 228 6.27 -26.47 -16.67
CA PHE A 228 5.60 -25.73 -17.73
C PHE A 228 6.60 -25.24 -18.79
N LEU A 229 7.69 -24.60 -18.38
CA LEU A 229 8.74 -24.10 -19.27
C LEU A 229 9.53 -25.22 -19.96
N ALA A 230 9.65 -26.40 -19.35
CA ALA A 230 10.31 -27.57 -19.92
C ALA A 230 9.44 -28.29 -20.98
N SER A 231 8.12 -28.20 -20.85
CA SER A 231 7.15 -28.86 -21.72
C SER A 231 6.85 -28.11 -23.03
N ASP A 232 6.14 -28.76 -23.95
CA ASP A 232 5.69 -28.14 -25.20
C ASP A 232 4.55 -27.11 -25.01
N LYS A 233 3.97 -27.03 -23.80
CA LYS A 233 2.98 -25.99 -23.46
C LYS A 233 3.58 -24.58 -23.51
N SER A 234 4.90 -24.46 -23.46
CA SER A 234 5.64 -23.20 -23.57
C SER A 234 6.44 -23.10 -24.88
N SER A 235 6.04 -23.83 -25.93
CA SER A 235 6.78 -23.94 -27.21
C SER A 235 7.07 -22.61 -27.91
N PHE A 236 6.29 -21.56 -27.65
CA PHE A 236 6.52 -20.21 -28.19
C PHE A 236 7.12 -19.21 -27.17
N ILE A 237 7.58 -19.69 -26.01
CA ILE A 237 8.10 -18.86 -24.93
C ILE A 237 9.63 -19.00 -24.85
N THR A 238 10.36 -17.94 -25.21
CA THR A 238 11.82 -17.81 -25.05
C THR A 238 12.17 -16.37 -24.69
N GLY A 239 13.21 -16.17 -23.88
CA GLY A 239 13.63 -14.86 -23.37
C GLY A 239 12.72 -14.31 -22.26
N ALA A 240 11.76 -15.09 -21.79
CA ALA A 240 10.81 -14.67 -20.77
C ALA A 240 11.47 -14.61 -19.38
N VAL A 241 11.01 -13.62 -18.62
CA VAL A 241 11.36 -13.42 -17.20
C VAL A 241 10.07 -13.67 -16.43
N LEU A 242 9.91 -14.88 -15.91
CA LEU A 242 8.69 -15.31 -15.23
C LEU A 242 8.83 -15.07 -13.72
N GLU A 243 8.03 -14.14 -13.20
CA GLU A 243 7.97 -13.86 -11.76
C GLU A 243 6.98 -14.81 -11.08
N VAL A 244 7.46 -15.53 -10.06
CA VAL A 244 6.63 -16.41 -9.22
C VAL A 244 6.73 -15.88 -7.80
N THR A 245 6.05 -14.77 -7.55
CA THR A 245 6.26 -13.88 -6.39
C THR A 245 5.01 -13.61 -5.55
N GLY A 246 3.84 -14.12 -5.96
CA GLY A 246 2.59 -13.95 -5.21
C GLY A 246 1.98 -12.54 -5.20
N SER A 247 2.54 -11.54 -5.92
CA SER A 247 2.03 -10.15 -5.97
C SER A 247 1.90 -9.56 -7.39
N ASN A 248 0.94 -8.63 -7.59
CA ASN A 248 0.54 -8.07 -8.91
C ASN A 248 0.64 -6.52 -9.01
N LYS A 249 1.09 -5.81 -7.97
CA LYS A 249 1.12 -4.32 -7.99
C LYS A 249 2.14 -3.74 -8.98
N GLN A 250 3.17 -4.49 -9.35
CA GLN A 250 4.15 -4.07 -10.37
C GLN A 250 3.59 -4.10 -11.80
N LEU A 251 2.63 -4.98 -12.09
CA LEU A 251 1.96 -5.02 -13.39
C LEU A 251 1.08 -3.77 -13.58
N LEU A 252 0.39 -3.31 -12.54
CA LEU A 252 -0.36 -2.06 -12.59
C LEU A 252 0.55 -0.88 -12.95
N GLN A 253 1.75 -0.80 -12.36
CA GLN A 253 2.71 0.25 -12.68
C GLN A 253 3.12 0.26 -14.15
N HIS A 254 3.26 -0.91 -14.79
CA HIS A 254 3.54 -1.01 -16.23
C HIS A 254 2.44 -0.34 -17.07
N TYR A 255 1.17 -0.49 -16.70
CA TYR A 255 0.06 0.16 -17.40
C TYR A 255 -0.04 1.67 -17.08
N LEU A 256 0.21 2.06 -15.83
CA LEU A 256 0.21 3.48 -15.43
C LEU A 256 1.38 4.27 -16.04
N THR A 257 2.43 3.61 -16.55
CA THR A 257 3.52 4.30 -17.28
C THR A 257 3.27 4.45 -18.77
N LEU A 258 2.15 3.95 -19.31
CA LEU A 258 1.78 4.23 -20.69
C LEU A 258 1.53 5.74 -20.86
N PRO A 259 1.97 6.35 -21.98
CA PRO A 259 1.60 7.72 -22.29
C PRO A 259 0.08 7.85 -22.35
N GLN A 260 -0.50 8.59 -21.40
CA GLN A 260 -1.94 8.78 -21.28
C GLN A 260 -2.55 9.45 -22.53
N GLU A 261 -1.74 10.24 -23.24
CA GLU A 261 -2.10 10.88 -24.49
C GLU A 261 -2.47 9.89 -25.61
N GLY A 262 -1.98 8.65 -25.54
CA GLY A 262 -2.15 7.63 -26.58
C GLY A 262 -1.23 7.89 -27.80
N PRO A 263 -1.38 7.12 -28.89
CA PRO A 263 -0.67 7.40 -30.13
C PRO A 263 -1.08 8.78 -30.65
N THR A 264 -0.11 9.62 -31.00
CA THR A 264 -0.30 10.95 -31.57
C THR A 264 -1.06 10.86 -32.89
N GLU A 265 -2.38 10.93 -32.86
CA GLU A 265 -3.17 11.17 -34.07
C GLU A 265 -3.16 12.67 -34.40
N PRO A 266 -2.86 13.05 -35.66
CA PRO A 266 -2.86 14.45 -36.09
C PRO A 266 -4.21 15.18 -35.98
N GLU A 267 -5.32 14.49 -35.68
CA GLU A 267 -6.68 15.02 -35.84
C GLU A 267 -7.54 15.11 -34.55
N ARG A 268 -6.99 14.90 -33.35
CA ARG A 268 -7.79 15.10 -32.12
C ARG A 268 -8.15 16.58 -31.91
N LYS A 269 -9.37 16.95 -32.30
CA LYS A 269 -9.97 18.28 -32.10
C LYS A 269 -10.34 18.58 -30.64
N SER A 270 -10.56 17.55 -29.83
CA SER A 270 -10.75 17.62 -28.37
C SER A 270 -9.42 17.28 -27.70
N GLY A 271 -8.94 18.07 -26.74
CA GLY A 271 -7.59 17.96 -26.14
C GLY A 271 -7.24 16.59 -25.53
N TYR A 272 -6.11 16.50 -24.83
CA TYR A 272 -5.65 15.22 -24.25
C TYR A 272 -6.62 14.69 -23.18
N PRO A 273 -6.87 13.36 -23.12
CA PRO A 273 -7.77 12.77 -22.13
C PRO A 273 -7.20 12.94 -20.73
N VAL A 274 -8.04 13.31 -19.77
CA VAL A 274 -7.73 13.56 -18.36
C VAL A 274 -8.69 12.77 -17.49
N GLN A 275 -8.19 12.10 -16.47
CA GLN A 275 -9.00 11.35 -15.52
C GLN A 275 -9.34 12.22 -14.32
N LEU A 276 -10.64 12.37 -14.05
CA LEU A 276 -11.15 13.07 -12.88
C LEU A 276 -11.84 12.08 -11.94
N GLU A 277 -11.29 11.88 -10.75
CA GLU A 277 -11.86 11.04 -9.70
C GLU A 277 -12.79 11.88 -8.83
N TYR A 278 -14.09 11.66 -8.95
CA TYR A 278 -15.08 12.37 -8.14
C TYR A 278 -15.25 11.65 -6.81
N ILE A 279 -15.11 12.37 -5.71
CA ILE A 279 -15.14 11.87 -4.33
C ILE A 279 -16.32 12.53 -3.60
N TRP A 280 -17.12 11.74 -2.89
CA TRP A 280 -18.23 12.24 -2.07
C TRP A 280 -18.43 11.39 -0.81
N ILE A 281 -19.24 11.90 0.12
CA ILE A 281 -19.60 11.26 1.39
C ILE A 281 -20.99 10.62 1.23
N ASP A 282 -21.15 9.39 1.70
CA ASP A 282 -22.45 8.69 1.63
C ASP A 282 -23.39 8.99 2.83
N SER A 283 -24.54 8.30 2.90
CA SER A 283 -25.54 8.55 3.95
C SER A 283 -25.03 8.27 5.37
N THR A 284 -23.95 7.50 5.53
CA THR A 284 -23.37 7.24 6.85
C THR A 284 -22.68 8.46 7.46
N GLY A 285 -22.41 9.49 6.64
CA GLY A 285 -21.63 10.66 7.05
C GLY A 285 -20.15 10.37 7.34
N GLN A 286 -19.70 9.12 7.14
CA GLN A 286 -18.35 8.65 7.45
C GLN A 286 -17.65 8.06 6.22
N THR A 287 -18.39 7.32 5.42
CA THR A 287 -17.82 6.54 4.33
C THR A 287 -17.69 7.39 3.07
N LEU A 288 -16.47 7.43 2.55
CA LEU A 288 -16.16 8.05 1.27
C LEU A 288 -16.44 7.09 0.12
N ARG A 289 -16.96 7.63 -0.97
CA ARG A 289 -17.20 6.95 -2.24
C ARG A 289 -16.47 7.69 -3.34
N SER A 290 -16.05 6.98 -4.39
CA SER A 290 -15.49 7.65 -5.55
C SER A 290 -15.76 6.91 -6.87
N LYS A 291 -15.70 7.67 -7.97
CA LYS A 291 -15.68 7.11 -9.33
C LYS A 291 -15.00 8.04 -10.31
N CYS A 292 -14.48 7.49 -11.40
CA CYS A 292 -13.69 8.21 -12.38
C CYS A 292 -14.47 8.52 -13.65
N ARG A 293 -14.32 9.74 -14.19
CA ARG A 293 -14.67 10.10 -15.57
C ARG A 293 -13.46 10.54 -16.37
N THR A 294 -13.60 10.46 -17.69
CA THR A 294 -12.64 11.04 -18.64
C THR A 294 -13.16 12.39 -19.11
N GLU A 295 -12.31 13.40 -19.07
CA GLU A 295 -12.51 14.72 -19.68
C GLU A 295 -11.41 15.00 -20.71
N TYR A 296 -11.60 16.00 -21.57
CA TYR A 296 -10.64 16.36 -22.62
C TYR A 296 -10.01 17.75 -22.42
N LYS A 297 -10.23 18.34 -21.24
CA LYS A 297 -9.63 19.59 -20.77
C LYS A 297 -9.26 19.40 -19.30
N VAL A 298 -8.06 19.83 -18.92
CA VAL A 298 -7.66 19.91 -17.51
C VAL A 298 -8.46 21.05 -16.87
N PRO A 299 -9.31 20.79 -15.85
CA PRO A 299 -10.06 21.85 -15.21
C PRO A 299 -9.12 22.74 -14.38
N ALA A 300 -9.30 24.06 -14.49
CA ALA A 300 -8.56 25.04 -13.69
C ALA A 300 -9.11 25.19 -12.26
N GLY A 301 -10.38 24.84 -12.05
CA GLY A 301 -11.07 24.92 -10.77
C GLY A 301 -12.35 24.07 -10.76
N PRO A 302 -13.01 23.91 -9.60
CA PRO A 302 -14.21 23.09 -9.47
C PRO A 302 -15.36 23.56 -10.37
N GLY A 303 -15.46 24.86 -10.68
CA GLY A 303 -16.50 25.40 -11.58
C GLY A 303 -16.35 25.00 -13.06
N GLU A 304 -15.19 24.48 -13.48
CA GLU A 304 -15.00 23.91 -14.82
C GLU A 304 -15.29 22.41 -14.86
N CYS A 305 -15.51 21.77 -13.72
CA CYS A 305 -15.88 20.36 -13.63
C CYS A 305 -17.40 20.21 -13.80
N LEU A 306 -17.82 19.23 -14.59
CA LEU A 306 -19.25 18.95 -14.78
C LEU A 306 -19.87 18.36 -13.52
N THR A 307 -21.06 18.84 -13.14
CA THR A 307 -21.93 18.12 -12.20
C THR A 307 -22.23 16.74 -12.78
N TRP A 308 -22.19 15.73 -11.92
CA TRP A 308 -22.45 14.35 -12.32
C TRP A 308 -23.51 13.73 -11.40
N ASN A 309 -23.90 12.50 -11.66
CA ASN A 309 -24.87 11.75 -10.88
C ASN A 309 -24.32 10.36 -10.54
N TYR A 310 -24.91 9.69 -9.56
CA TYR A 310 -24.65 8.30 -9.22
C TYR A 310 -25.95 7.66 -8.70
N ASP A 311 -25.91 6.35 -8.47
CA ASP A 311 -27.02 5.62 -7.86
C ASP A 311 -26.99 5.79 -6.33
N GLY A 312 -27.82 6.70 -5.83
CA GLY A 312 -27.98 7.00 -4.41
C GLY A 312 -28.65 5.88 -3.61
N SER A 313 -29.38 4.96 -4.25
CA SER A 313 -29.98 3.83 -3.55
C SER A 313 -28.91 2.86 -3.01
N SER A 314 -27.82 2.70 -3.76
CA SER A 314 -26.65 1.89 -3.36
C SER A 314 -25.80 2.53 -2.26
N THR A 315 -26.13 3.75 -1.85
CA THR A 315 -25.42 4.50 -0.80
C THR A 315 -26.38 5.02 0.28
N GLY A 316 -27.64 4.57 0.29
CA GLY A 316 -28.66 4.96 1.27
C GLY A 316 -29.07 6.43 1.22
N GLN A 317 -28.93 7.09 0.07
CA GLN A 317 -29.21 8.53 -0.11
C GLN A 317 -30.43 8.80 -0.99
N ALA A 318 -31.01 7.78 -1.62
CA ALA A 318 -32.20 7.91 -2.45
C ALA A 318 -33.04 6.62 -2.45
N ASP A 319 -34.35 6.75 -2.73
CA ASP A 319 -35.23 5.60 -2.92
C ASP A 319 -34.87 4.87 -4.24
N PRO A 320 -34.85 3.52 -4.29
CA PRO A 320 -34.57 2.77 -5.51
C PRO A 320 -35.45 3.13 -6.72
N LYS A 321 -36.66 3.68 -6.51
CA LYS A 321 -37.58 4.12 -7.57
C LYS A 321 -37.23 5.50 -8.14
N SER A 322 -36.41 6.29 -7.44
CA SER A 322 -35.91 7.59 -7.87
C SER A 322 -34.47 7.77 -7.37
N SER A 323 -33.59 6.89 -7.86
CA SER A 323 -32.29 6.66 -7.21
C SER A 323 -31.17 7.58 -7.66
N ASP A 324 -31.35 8.33 -8.76
CA ASP A 324 -30.34 9.29 -9.19
C ASP A 324 -30.05 10.29 -8.07
N THR A 325 -28.79 10.56 -7.84
CA THR A 325 -28.34 11.57 -6.86
C THR A 325 -27.19 12.34 -7.47
N PHE A 326 -27.16 13.66 -7.30
CA PHE A 326 -26.18 14.51 -7.96
C PHE A 326 -24.96 14.77 -7.09
N ILE A 327 -23.79 14.83 -7.74
CA ILE A 327 -22.52 15.25 -7.16
C ILE A 327 -22.05 16.51 -7.86
N LYS A 328 -21.94 17.60 -7.11
CA LYS A 328 -21.50 18.91 -7.59
C LYS A 328 -20.06 19.15 -7.12
N PRO A 329 -19.10 19.37 -8.04
CA PRO A 329 -17.71 19.69 -7.71
C PRO A 329 -17.59 20.93 -6.82
N VAL A 330 -16.75 20.84 -5.78
CA VAL A 330 -16.53 21.94 -4.83
C VAL A 330 -15.06 22.25 -4.57
N ALA A 331 -14.17 21.28 -4.74
CA ALA A 331 -12.72 21.47 -4.71
C ALA A 331 -12.01 20.48 -5.65
N ILE A 332 -10.83 20.86 -6.15
CA ILE A 332 -10.02 19.99 -7.02
C ILE A 332 -8.58 19.91 -6.51
N TYR A 333 -7.97 18.74 -6.67
CA TYR A 333 -6.61 18.45 -6.23
C TYR A 333 -5.87 17.64 -7.30
N PRO A 334 -4.54 17.76 -7.46
CA PRO A 334 -3.76 16.79 -8.24
C PRO A 334 -3.99 15.35 -7.76
N ASP A 335 -4.12 14.39 -8.67
CA ASP A 335 -4.25 12.96 -8.32
C ASP A 335 -2.85 12.34 -8.11
N PRO A 336 -2.49 11.89 -6.88
CA PRO A 336 -1.16 11.33 -6.60
C PRO A 336 -1.01 9.89 -7.09
N PHE A 337 -2.11 9.18 -7.34
CA PHE A 337 -2.12 7.78 -7.79
C PHE A 337 -1.92 7.70 -9.30
N ARG A 338 -2.59 8.58 -10.04
CA ARG A 338 -2.52 8.63 -11.52
C ARG A 338 -1.51 9.65 -12.04
N ARG A 339 -1.18 10.67 -11.24
CA ARG A 339 -0.21 11.75 -11.55
C ARG A 339 -0.57 12.52 -12.82
N GLY A 340 0.34 13.39 -13.28
CA GLY A 340 0.17 14.12 -14.53
C GLY A 340 -1.02 15.10 -14.49
N PRO A 341 -1.82 15.21 -15.55
CA PRO A 341 -2.93 16.16 -15.62
C PRO A 341 -4.16 15.76 -14.79
N ASN A 342 -4.17 14.56 -14.22
CA ASN A 342 -5.32 13.95 -13.55
C ASN A 342 -5.66 14.64 -12.22
N LYS A 343 -6.93 14.60 -11.84
CA LYS A 343 -7.44 15.31 -10.65
C LYS A 343 -8.30 14.43 -9.76
N LEU A 344 -8.22 14.70 -8.46
CA LEU A 344 -9.27 14.37 -7.49
C LEU A 344 -10.24 15.55 -7.45
N VAL A 345 -11.54 15.27 -7.38
CA VAL A 345 -12.63 16.24 -7.39
C VAL A 345 -13.54 15.96 -6.19
N LEU A 346 -13.40 16.75 -5.12
CA LEU A 346 -14.31 16.67 -4.00
C LEU A 346 -15.67 17.25 -4.41
N CYS A 347 -16.75 16.57 -4.04
CA CYS A 347 -18.11 16.95 -4.39
C CYS A 347 -19.02 17.09 -3.18
N GLU A 348 -19.97 18.02 -3.27
CA GLU A 348 -21.15 18.04 -2.42
C GLU A 348 -22.29 17.23 -3.07
N VAL A 349 -23.15 16.64 -2.24
CA VAL A 349 -24.23 15.75 -2.70
C VAL A 349 -25.56 16.49 -2.68
N LEU A 350 -26.30 16.40 -3.77
CA LEU A 350 -27.59 17.06 -3.97
C LEU A 350 -28.66 16.03 -4.38
N ASP A 351 -29.88 16.24 -3.89
CA ASP A 351 -31.07 15.49 -4.24
C ASP A 351 -31.44 15.64 -5.72
N CYS A 352 -32.09 14.62 -6.30
CA CYS A 352 -32.45 14.63 -7.71
C CYS A 352 -33.69 15.45 -8.06
N GLU A 353 -34.65 15.59 -7.14
CA GLU A 353 -35.92 16.27 -7.40
C GLU A 353 -35.76 17.79 -7.37
N ASN A 354 -35.07 18.30 -6.36
CA ASN A 354 -35.03 19.74 -6.08
C ASN A 354 -33.61 20.34 -6.09
N ARG A 355 -32.57 19.53 -6.33
CA ARG A 355 -31.15 19.95 -6.30
C ARG A 355 -30.71 20.56 -4.97
N LYS A 356 -31.44 20.31 -3.88
CA LYS A 356 -31.04 20.73 -2.54
C LYS A 356 -30.00 19.77 -1.96
N PRO A 357 -29.16 20.23 -1.02
CA PRO A 357 -28.30 19.35 -0.24
C PRO A 357 -29.08 18.19 0.39
N VAL A 358 -28.58 16.96 0.27
CA VAL A 358 -29.11 15.81 1.01
C VAL A 358 -28.79 15.93 2.50
N GLU A 359 -29.46 15.16 3.35
CA GLU A 359 -29.28 15.21 4.82
C GLU A 359 -27.82 15.01 5.27
N SER A 360 -27.09 14.10 4.61
CA SER A 360 -25.67 13.84 4.88
C SER A 360 -24.73 14.95 4.42
N ASN A 361 -25.21 15.93 3.64
CA ASN A 361 -24.39 17.04 3.14
C ASN A 361 -24.24 18.15 4.21
N ARG A 362 -23.32 17.93 5.15
CA ARG A 362 -22.96 18.91 6.19
C ARG A 362 -22.18 20.11 5.63
N ARG A 363 -21.54 19.95 4.48
CA ARG A 363 -20.76 21.01 3.83
C ARG A 363 -21.61 22.23 3.48
N ALA A 364 -22.83 22.03 2.99
CA ALA A 364 -23.68 23.13 2.53
C ALA A 364 -24.04 24.11 3.66
N SER A 365 -24.39 23.60 4.84
CA SER A 365 -24.66 24.44 6.02
C SER A 365 -23.40 25.12 6.52
N CYS A 366 -22.31 24.36 6.68
CA CYS A 366 -21.01 24.87 7.11
C CYS A 366 -20.55 26.01 6.19
N LYS A 367 -20.64 25.83 4.87
CA LYS A 367 -20.27 26.87 3.90
C LYS A 367 -21.09 28.15 4.06
N ARG A 368 -22.40 28.07 4.30
CA ARG A 368 -23.23 29.26 4.56
C ARG A 368 -22.77 30.02 5.79
N VAL A 369 -22.49 29.31 6.88
CA VAL A 369 -21.98 29.91 8.14
C VAL A 369 -20.62 30.55 7.91
N MET A 370 -19.71 29.85 7.23
CA MET A 370 -18.39 30.37 6.90
C MET A 370 -18.44 31.58 5.95
N ASP A 371 -19.49 31.70 5.14
CA ASP A 371 -19.71 32.81 4.24
C ASP A 371 -20.39 34.04 4.89
N ASP A 372 -20.93 33.90 6.10
CA ASP A 372 -21.55 34.98 6.87
C ASP A 372 -20.54 36.14 7.06
N PRO A 373 -20.89 37.39 6.73
CA PRO A 373 -20.00 38.53 6.90
C PRO A 373 -19.42 38.69 8.32
N ARG A 374 -20.20 38.32 9.36
CA ARG A 374 -19.77 38.34 10.78
C ARG A 374 -18.66 37.33 11.05
N VAL A 375 -18.64 36.22 10.31
CA VAL A 375 -17.61 35.17 10.40
C VAL A 375 -16.40 35.54 9.55
N LYS A 376 -16.61 35.99 8.31
CA LYS A 376 -15.52 36.36 7.40
C LYS A 376 -14.56 37.39 7.98
N VAL A 377 -15.09 38.42 8.65
CA VAL A 377 -14.25 39.46 9.27
C VAL A 377 -13.35 38.93 10.40
N GLN A 378 -13.71 37.79 10.98
CA GLN A 378 -12.95 37.14 12.05
C GLN A 378 -11.85 36.20 11.54
N GLU A 379 -11.79 35.93 10.22
CA GLU A 379 -10.75 35.08 9.58
C GLU A 379 -10.45 33.79 10.39
N PRO A 380 -11.47 32.91 10.59
CA PRO A 380 -11.33 31.74 11.47
C PRO A 380 -10.38 30.71 10.87
N TRP A 381 -9.35 30.34 11.63
CA TRP A 381 -8.39 29.30 11.27
C TRP A 381 -8.60 28.04 12.09
N PHE A 382 -8.50 26.91 11.42
CA PHE A 382 -8.61 25.58 11.99
C PHE A 382 -7.36 24.76 11.70
N GLY A 383 -6.98 23.89 12.64
CA GLY A 383 -6.07 22.79 12.39
C GLY A 383 -6.57 21.54 13.09
N ILE A 384 -6.76 20.44 12.35
CA ILE A 384 -7.29 19.20 12.91
C ILE A 384 -6.22 18.12 12.94
N GLU A 385 -6.04 17.54 14.13
CA GLU A 385 -5.17 16.40 14.45
C GLU A 385 -5.95 15.11 14.26
N GLN A 386 -5.86 14.48 13.08
CA GLN A 386 -6.60 13.26 12.77
C GLN A 386 -5.84 12.03 13.25
N GLU A 387 -6.31 11.43 14.34
CA GLU A 387 -5.84 10.11 14.77
C GLU A 387 -6.58 8.99 14.01
N TYR A 388 -5.91 7.88 13.78
CA TYR A 388 -6.48 6.69 13.13
C TYR A 388 -5.71 5.43 13.53
N THR A 389 -6.35 4.27 13.38
CA THR A 389 -5.70 2.98 13.64
C THR A 389 -5.68 2.14 12.38
N LEU A 390 -4.51 1.57 12.08
CA LEU A 390 -4.33 0.61 10.99
C LEU A 390 -4.76 -0.78 11.46
N LEU A 391 -5.56 -1.45 10.65
CA LEU A 391 -6.04 -2.81 10.86
C LEU A 391 -5.52 -3.73 9.74
N ASP A 392 -5.33 -5.00 10.04
CA ASP A 392 -5.16 -6.03 9.02
C ASP A 392 -6.50 -6.37 8.34
N MET A 393 -6.45 -7.31 7.39
CA MET A 393 -7.64 -7.73 6.63
C MET A 393 -8.66 -8.51 7.46
N GLU A 394 -8.28 -9.00 8.64
CA GLU A 394 -9.15 -9.64 9.63
C GLU A 394 -9.78 -8.59 10.59
N LYS A 395 -9.54 -7.29 10.33
CA LYS A 395 -9.96 -6.14 11.15
C LYS A 395 -9.34 -6.10 12.54
N TYR A 396 -8.16 -6.71 12.72
CA TYR A 396 -7.40 -6.65 13.95
C TYR A 396 -6.27 -5.61 13.84
N PRO A 397 -5.85 -4.92 14.92
CA PRO A 397 -4.79 -3.91 14.82
C PRO A 397 -3.51 -4.44 14.17
N LEU A 398 -3.01 -3.69 13.19
CA LEU A 398 -1.97 -4.16 12.27
C LEU A 398 -0.68 -4.53 13.00
N GLY A 399 -0.18 -5.75 12.83
CA GLY A 399 1.10 -6.18 13.44
C GLY A 399 1.01 -6.59 14.91
N TRP A 400 -0.19 -6.61 15.49
CA TRP A 400 -0.40 -7.19 16.81
C TRP A 400 -0.29 -8.73 16.78
N PRO A 401 0.10 -9.37 17.90
CA PRO A 401 0.15 -10.83 17.98
C PRO A 401 -1.26 -11.42 17.82
N ARG A 402 -1.39 -12.45 16.97
CA ARG A 402 -2.67 -13.14 16.76
C ARG A 402 -3.20 -13.69 18.10
N ASN A 403 -4.45 -13.41 18.42
CA ASN A 403 -5.10 -13.78 19.69
C ASN A 403 -4.39 -13.25 20.97
N GLY A 404 -3.64 -12.15 20.87
CA GLY A 404 -2.91 -11.60 22.01
C GLY A 404 -2.77 -10.09 21.94
N TYR A 405 -2.07 -9.53 22.93
CA TYR A 405 -1.80 -8.10 23.03
C TYR A 405 -0.29 -7.84 22.94
N PRO A 406 0.13 -6.70 22.37
CA PRO A 406 1.52 -6.26 22.47
C PRO A 406 1.84 -5.82 23.90
N ALA A 407 3.09 -5.40 24.13
CA ALA A 407 3.48 -4.84 25.43
C ALA A 407 2.62 -3.61 25.79
N PRO A 408 2.49 -3.24 27.08
CA PRO A 408 1.73 -2.07 27.49
C PRO A 408 2.20 -0.78 26.80
N GLN A 409 1.27 0.18 26.67
CA GLN A 409 1.56 1.49 26.07
C GLN A 409 2.68 2.25 26.81
N GLY A 410 3.38 3.11 26.07
CA GLY A 410 4.53 3.86 26.57
C GLY A 410 5.62 4.04 25.50
N PRO A 411 6.21 2.95 24.98
CA PRO A 411 7.32 3.06 24.02
C PRO A 411 6.89 3.34 22.58
N TYR A 412 5.58 3.32 22.27
CA TYR A 412 5.06 3.43 20.91
C TYR A 412 4.98 4.88 20.40
N TYR A 413 4.55 5.81 21.26
CA TYR A 413 4.38 7.23 20.90
C TYR A 413 5.69 7.81 20.38
N CYS A 414 5.67 8.36 19.17
CA CYS A 414 6.87 8.87 18.47
C CYS A 414 8.05 7.87 18.44
N GLY A 415 7.76 6.56 18.55
CA GLY A 415 8.78 5.52 18.60
C GLY A 415 9.53 5.32 17.28
N ILE A 416 10.65 4.61 17.35
CA ILE A 416 11.42 4.17 16.19
C ILE A 416 11.86 2.72 16.40
N GLY A 417 11.83 1.95 15.32
CA GLY A 417 12.28 0.57 15.31
C GLY A 417 11.13 -0.41 15.10
N PRO A 418 11.41 -1.55 14.45
CA PRO A 418 10.33 -2.36 13.89
C PRO A 418 9.65 -3.28 14.93
N THR A 419 9.99 -3.16 16.22
CA THR A 419 9.27 -3.81 17.34
C THR A 419 8.23 -2.88 17.97
N LEU A 420 8.32 -1.57 17.70
CA LEU A 420 7.46 -0.55 18.29
C LEU A 420 6.52 0.03 17.24
N ILE A 421 6.99 0.14 15.99
CA ILE A 421 6.29 0.86 14.95
C ILE A 421 5.78 -0.09 13.87
N HIS A 422 4.48 -0.03 13.62
CA HIS A 422 3.77 -0.77 12.58
C HIS A 422 3.11 0.21 11.60
N GLY A 423 3.23 -0.03 10.30
CA GLY A 423 2.53 0.76 9.28
C GLY A 423 3.13 2.12 8.93
N ARG A 424 4.41 2.38 9.26
CA ARG A 424 5.09 3.64 8.89
C ARG A 424 5.06 3.91 7.38
N ASP A 425 5.16 2.87 6.56
CA ASP A 425 5.15 3.01 5.10
C ASP A 425 3.83 3.62 4.60
N VAL A 426 2.70 3.30 5.26
CA VAL A 426 1.39 3.91 4.96
C VAL A 426 1.39 5.39 5.34
N ALA A 427 1.87 5.73 6.54
CA ALA A 427 1.94 7.11 7.02
C ALA A 427 2.86 7.98 6.15
N GLU A 428 4.04 7.49 5.77
CA GLU A 428 4.99 8.21 4.91
C GLU A 428 4.44 8.39 3.48
N ALA A 429 3.83 7.34 2.90
CA ALA A 429 3.20 7.44 1.59
C ALA A 429 2.03 8.43 1.60
N HIS A 430 1.19 8.39 2.65
CA HIS A 430 0.09 9.34 2.85
C HIS A 430 0.59 10.77 2.98
N TYR A 431 1.64 10.99 3.77
CA TYR A 431 2.19 12.33 3.95
C TYR A 431 2.68 12.92 2.62
N ARG A 432 3.43 12.13 1.84
CA ARG A 432 3.87 12.52 0.50
C ARG A 432 2.73 12.76 -0.48
N ALA A 433 1.70 11.92 -0.45
CA ALA A 433 0.52 12.08 -1.31
C ALA A 433 -0.23 13.38 -0.97
N CYS A 434 -0.44 13.67 0.31
CA CYS A 434 -1.05 14.92 0.77
C CYS A 434 -0.25 16.15 0.30
N MET A 435 1.09 16.14 0.45
CA MET A 435 1.95 17.21 -0.05
C MET A 435 1.82 17.39 -1.57
N TYR A 436 1.79 16.28 -2.34
CA TYR A 436 1.62 16.33 -3.79
C TYR A 436 0.25 16.92 -4.20
N CYS A 437 -0.81 16.59 -3.45
CA CYS A 437 -2.15 17.14 -3.64
C CYS A 437 -2.26 18.62 -3.27
N GLY A 438 -1.26 19.20 -2.59
CA GLY A 438 -1.35 20.56 -2.04
C GLY A 438 -2.26 20.66 -0.81
N ILE A 439 -2.52 19.54 -0.14
CA ILE A 439 -3.17 19.54 1.18
C ILE A 439 -2.20 20.21 2.16
N LYS A 440 -2.71 21.10 3.01
CA LYS A 440 -1.98 21.79 4.09
C LYS A 440 -1.68 20.83 5.25
N ILE A 441 -1.05 19.70 4.94
CA ILE A 441 -0.61 18.72 5.94
C ILE A 441 0.60 19.28 6.69
N SER A 442 0.49 19.43 8.00
CA SER A 442 1.48 20.12 8.84
C SER A 442 2.39 19.16 9.60
N GLY A 443 2.02 17.89 9.72
CA GLY A 443 2.85 16.87 10.37
C GLY A 443 2.21 15.49 10.39
N ILE A 444 3.00 14.52 10.88
CA ILE A 444 2.56 13.17 11.24
C ILE A 444 3.32 12.71 12.50
N ASN A 445 2.72 11.80 13.28
CA ASN A 445 3.41 11.08 14.35
C ASN A 445 2.79 9.69 14.57
N ALA A 446 3.59 8.78 15.13
CA ALA A 446 3.06 7.53 15.68
C ALA A 446 2.39 7.83 17.02
N GLU A 447 1.20 7.27 17.23
CA GLU A 447 0.40 7.52 18.42
C GLU A 447 0.69 6.54 19.56
N VAL A 448 0.04 6.77 20.70
CA VAL A 448 0.28 6.01 21.95
C VAL A 448 -0.07 4.53 21.81
N MET A 449 -1.16 4.18 21.11
CA MET A 449 -1.52 2.79 20.84
C MET A 449 -0.67 2.26 19.67
N PRO A 450 -0.08 1.05 19.76
CA PRO A 450 0.65 0.48 18.64
C PRO A 450 -0.27 0.31 17.43
N SER A 451 0.22 0.71 16.26
CA SER A 451 -0.52 0.75 14.98
C SER A 451 -1.51 1.91 14.85
N GLN A 452 -1.59 2.78 15.86
CA GLN A 452 -2.26 4.07 15.79
C GLN A 452 -1.28 5.14 15.31
N TRP A 453 -1.80 6.07 14.53
CA TRP A 453 -1.04 7.16 13.92
C TRP A 453 -1.88 8.42 13.91
N GLU A 454 -1.21 9.55 13.74
CA GLU A 454 -1.83 10.85 13.57
C GLU A 454 -1.24 11.57 12.35
N PHE A 455 -2.09 12.32 11.66
CA PHE A 455 -1.67 13.38 10.73
C PHE A 455 -2.42 14.67 11.03
N GLN A 456 -1.73 15.80 10.88
CA GLN A 456 -2.32 17.12 11.13
C GLN A 456 -2.60 17.85 9.82
N VAL A 457 -3.79 18.42 9.66
CA VAL A 457 -4.14 19.30 8.53
C VAL A 457 -4.45 20.69 9.07
N GLY A 458 -3.75 21.70 8.55
CA GLY A 458 -3.95 23.11 8.88
C GLY A 458 -2.64 23.88 9.10
N PRO A 459 -2.72 25.21 9.29
CA PRO A 459 -3.95 25.97 9.43
C PRO A 459 -4.71 26.15 8.11
N CYS A 460 -5.99 25.84 8.11
CA CYS A 460 -6.94 26.05 7.02
C CYS A 460 -7.94 27.14 7.43
N GLU A 461 -8.29 28.02 6.49
CA GLU A 461 -9.28 29.06 6.76
C GLU A 461 -10.68 28.54 6.39
N SER A 462 -11.63 28.71 7.31
CA SER A 462 -13.05 28.46 7.06
C SER A 462 -13.32 27.07 6.43
N ILE A 463 -14.00 27.04 5.28
CA ILE A 463 -14.48 25.80 4.62
C ILE A 463 -13.33 24.90 4.11
N GLU A 464 -12.13 25.46 3.93
CA GLU A 464 -10.96 24.70 3.46
C GLU A 464 -10.61 23.55 4.41
N MET A 465 -10.87 23.72 5.71
CA MET A 465 -10.56 22.70 6.71
C MET A 465 -11.30 21.39 6.45
N GLY A 466 -12.62 21.48 6.23
CA GLY A 466 -13.43 20.31 5.91
C GLY A 466 -13.08 19.72 4.55
N ASP A 467 -12.91 20.57 3.54
CA ASP A 467 -12.56 20.13 2.19
C ASP A 467 -11.24 19.33 2.17
N GLN A 468 -10.21 19.84 2.84
CA GLN A 468 -8.89 19.22 2.85
C GLN A 468 -8.81 17.99 3.75
N LEU A 469 -9.48 17.98 4.91
CA LEU A 469 -9.45 16.81 5.78
C LEU A 469 -10.18 15.61 5.16
N TRP A 470 -11.31 15.82 4.49
CA TRP A 470 -12.02 14.75 3.80
C TRP A 470 -11.18 14.15 2.66
N VAL A 471 -10.47 14.97 1.88
CA VAL A 471 -9.56 14.46 0.84
C VAL A 471 -8.34 13.78 1.48
N ALA A 472 -7.80 14.28 2.59
CA ALA A 472 -6.73 13.60 3.31
C ALA A 472 -7.17 12.21 3.82
N ARG A 473 -8.40 12.08 4.33
CA ARG A 473 -9.00 10.78 4.70
C ARG A 473 -9.15 9.86 3.48
N TYR A 474 -9.60 10.37 2.34
CA TYR A 474 -9.69 9.60 1.09
C TYR A 474 -8.32 9.02 0.68
N LEU A 475 -7.29 9.87 0.70
CA LEU A 475 -5.92 9.45 0.39
C LEU A 475 -5.45 8.35 1.34
N LEU A 476 -5.72 8.48 2.64
CA LEU A 476 -5.33 7.50 3.65
C LEU A 476 -5.94 6.13 3.36
N HIS A 477 -7.25 6.08 3.10
CA HIS A 477 -7.94 4.83 2.75
C HIS A 477 -7.40 4.22 1.44
N ARG A 478 -7.25 5.01 0.37
CA ARG A 478 -6.75 4.51 -0.92
C ARG A 478 -5.31 4.04 -0.86
N ILE A 479 -4.48 4.63 -0.01
CA ILE A 479 -3.10 4.18 0.21
C ILE A 479 -3.09 2.88 1.02
N ALA A 480 -3.91 2.78 2.08
CA ALA A 480 -4.03 1.55 2.86
C ALA A 480 -4.45 0.34 2.00
N GLU A 481 -5.36 0.54 1.04
CA GLU A 481 -5.73 -0.48 0.04
C GLU A 481 -4.52 -1.03 -0.75
N ASP A 482 -3.56 -0.17 -1.09
CA ASP A 482 -2.35 -0.57 -1.82
C ASP A 482 -1.36 -1.36 -0.95
N PHE A 483 -1.34 -1.09 0.35
CA PHE A 483 -0.55 -1.84 1.34
C PHE A 483 -1.28 -3.06 1.93
N GLY A 484 -2.51 -3.35 1.49
CA GLY A 484 -3.27 -4.52 1.95
C GLY A 484 -3.68 -4.44 3.41
N CYS A 485 -3.94 -3.23 3.92
CA CYS A 485 -4.48 -2.99 5.25
C CYS A 485 -5.74 -2.13 5.18
N SER A 486 -6.42 -2.00 6.32
CA SER A 486 -7.59 -1.15 6.50
C SER A 486 -7.30 -0.03 7.50
N VAL A 487 -8.09 1.02 7.45
CA VAL A 487 -8.02 2.17 8.35
C VAL A 487 -9.35 2.26 9.08
N THR A 488 -9.30 2.42 10.40
CA THR A 488 -10.48 2.77 11.19
C THR A 488 -10.31 4.15 11.82
N LEU A 489 -11.40 4.92 11.75
CA LEU A 489 -11.57 6.19 12.48
C LEU A 489 -12.47 6.01 13.72
N ASP A 490 -12.79 4.77 14.08
CA ASP A 490 -13.54 4.47 15.30
C ASP A 490 -12.80 5.08 16.51
N PRO A 491 -13.49 5.86 17.38
CA PRO A 491 -12.84 6.55 18.48
C PRO A 491 -12.34 5.63 19.59
N LYS A 492 -12.72 4.34 19.59
CA LYS A 492 -12.24 3.33 20.53
C LYS A 492 -12.08 1.98 19.83
N PRO A 493 -11.05 1.82 18.98
CA PRO A 493 -10.88 0.62 18.17
C PRO A 493 -10.56 -0.62 19.01
N MET A 494 -9.96 -0.44 20.19
CA MET A 494 -9.71 -1.51 21.16
C MET A 494 -10.21 -1.12 22.55
N TYR A 495 -10.92 -2.05 23.19
CA TYR A 495 -11.39 -1.92 24.57
C TYR A 495 -10.28 -2.16 25.59
N GLY A 496 -10.47 -1.66 26.81
CA GLY A 496 -9.50 -1.75 27.89
C GLY A 496 -8.53 -0.57 27.93
N ASN A 497 -7.34 -0.80 28.46
CA ASN A 497 -6.33 0.24 28.68
C ASN A 497 -5.48 0.50 27.41
N TRP A 498 -6.17 0.80 26.31
CA TRP A 498 -5.59 1.24 25.05
C TRP A 498 -6.16 2.62 24.72
N ASN A 499 -5.36 3.51 24.14
CA ASN A 499 -5.82 4.85 23.78
C ASN A 499 -6.97 4.78 22.76
N GLY A 500 -7.88 5.75 22.85
CA GLY A 500 -8.87 5.97 21.79
C GLY A 500 -8.30 6.87 20.69
N ALA A 501 -9.09 7.11 19.65
CA ALA A 501 -8.74 7.96 18.52
C ALA A 501 -9.56 9.28 18.52
N GLY A 502 -8.87 10.42 18.56
CA GLY A 502 -9.44 11.76 18.50
C GLY A 502 -9.32 12.47 17.13
N ALA A 503 -9.99 13.60 17.02
CA ALA A 503 -9.79 14.58 15.95
C ALA A 503 -9.61 15.99 16.55
N HIS A 504 -8.58 16.21 17.36
CA HIS A 504 -8.45 17.47 18.12
C HIS A 504 -8.47 18.68 17.16
N CYS A 505 -9.28 19.68 17.50
CA CYS A 505 -9.53 20.83 16.65
C CYS A 505 -8.91 22.08 17.26
N ASN A 506 -7.79 22.52 16.68
CA ASN A 506 -7.15 23.79 16.99
C ASN A 506 -7.94 24.92 16.32
N PHE A 507 -8.29 25.97 17.06
CA PHE A 507 -9.12 27.07 16.57
C PHE A 507 -8.60 28.44 16.99
N SER A 508 -8.63 29.40 16.06
CA SER A 508 -8.39 30.83 16.36
C SER A 508 -9.18 31.75 15.44
N THR A 509 -9.56 32.92 15.94
CA THR A 509 -9.94 34.09 15.13
C THR A 509 -8.75 35.02 14.94
N LYS A 510 -8.92 36.02 14.08
CA LYS A 510 -7.96 37.11 13.90
C LYS A 510 -7.54 37.74 15.22
N THR A 511 -8.50 38.10 16.07
CA THR A 511 -8.24 38.79 17.34
C THR A 511 -7.54 37.89 18.36
N MET A 512 -7.86 36.58 18.37
CA MET A 512 -7.13 35.60 19.20
C MET A 512 -5.63 35.53 18.87
N ARG A 513 -5.27 35.74 17.60
CA ARG A 513 -3.88 35.71 17.13
C ARG A 513 -3.13 37.02 17.36
N GLU A 514 -3.82 38.12 17.65
CA GLU A 514 -3.24 39.43 17.90
C GLU A 514 -2.81 39.61 19.37
N LEU A 515 -2.01 40.65 19.65
CA LEU A 515 -1.50 40.91 21.01
C LEU A 515 -2.65 41.05 22.01
N LYS A 516 -2.58 40.31 23.14
CA LYS A 516 -3.64 40.15 24.16
C LYS A 516 -4.83 39.28 23.75
N GLY A 517 -4.74 38.56 22.63
CA GLY A 517 -5.78 37.64 22.16
C GLY A 517 -6.12 36.49 23.10
N LEU A 518 -5.33 36.24 24.16
CA LEU A 518 -5.66 35.29 25.23
C LEU A 518 -7.00 35.62 25.92
N ILE A 519 -7.39 36.90 25.97
CA ILE A 519 -8.70 37.31 26.51
C ILE A 519 -9.83 36.71 25.66
N ASP A 520 -9.74 36.84 24.34
CA ASP A 520 -10.72 36.31 23.40
C ASP A 520 -10.76 34.77 23.43
N ILE A 521 -9.60 34.13 23.66
CA ILE A 521 -9.53 32.68 23.86
C ILE A 521 -10.32 32.26 25.10
N HIS A 522 -10.16 32.97 26.23
CA HIS A 522 -10.93 32.68 27.44
C HIS A 522 -12.44 32.91 27.24
N GLU A 523 -12.83 33.99 26.54
CA GLU A 523 -14.24 34.23 26.21
C GLU A 523 -14.82 33.10 25.36
N ALA A 524 -14.09 32.65 24.34
CA ALA A 524 -14.50 31.53 23.51
C ALA A 524 -14.69 30.23 24.32
N ILE A 525 -13.80 29.95 25.27
CA ILE A 525 -13.91 28.79 26.15
C ILE A 525 -15.17 28.85 27.03
N GLU A 526 -15.51 30.03 27.57
CA GLU A 526 -16.74 30.18 28.35
C GLU A 526 -18.00 29.98 27.48
N LYS A 527 -17.99 30.42 26.22
CA LYS A 527 -19.09 30.11 25.28
C LYS A 527 -19.20 28.60 25.00
N LEU A 528 -18.08 27.92 24.76
CA LEU A 528 -18.05 26.46 24.54
C LEU A 528 -18.59 25.67 25.74
N LYS A 529 -18.31 26.13 26.96
CA LYS A 529 -18.79 25.52 28.21
C LYS A 529 -20.31 25.53 28.35
N LEU A 530 -20.98 26.52 27.76
CA LEU A 530 -22.44 26.64 27.83
C LEU A 530 -23.18 25.69 26.89
N ARG A 531 -22.49 25.07 25.91
CA ARG A 531 -23.11 24.29 24.83
C ARG A 531 -22.56 22.87 24.70
N ILE A 532 -22.19 22.25 25.81
CA ILE A 532 -21.59 20.91 25.82
C ILE A 532 -22.45 19.87 25.06
N PRO A 533 -23.77 19.73 25.32
CA PRO A 533 -24.58 18.71 24.65
C PRO A 533 -24.63 18.89 23.13
N GLU A 534 -24.71 20.14 22.69
CA GLU A 534 -24.78 20.50 21.27
C GLU A 534 -23.49 20.16 20.52
N HIS A 535 -22.33 20.46 21.14
CA HIS A 535 -21.04 20.09 20.57
C HIS A 535 -20.84 18.58 20.56
N ILE A 536 -21.15 17.87 21.65
CA ILE A 536 -21.02 16.41 21.70
C ILE A 536 -21.85 15.72 20.61
N ARG A 537 -23.05 16.24 20.33
CA ARG A 537 -23.94 15.72 19.28
C ARG A 537 -23.32 15.74 17.88
N VAL A 538 -22.41 16.67 17.59
CA VAL A 538 -21.77 16.77 16.26
C VAL A 538 -20.32 16.30 16.25
N TYR A 539 -19.81 15.86 17.40
CA TYR A 539 -18.42 15.45 17.60
C TYR A 539 -18.17 13.96 17.34
N ASP A 540 -19.17 13.23 16.87
CA ASP A 540 -19.05 11.96 16.17
C ASP A 540 -20.24 11.77 15.22
N ALA A 541 -20.21 10.72 14.41
CA ALA A 541 -21.23 10.44 13.40
C ALA A 541 -22.55 9.88 13.95
N HIS A 542 -22.59 9.51 15.24
CA HIS A 542 -23.74 8.89 15.91
C HIS A 542 -24.16 9.69 17.15
N GLU A 543 -24.14 11.02 17.03
CA GLU A 543 -24.73 11.94 18.02
C GLU A 543 -24.15 11.84 19.44
N GLY A 544 -22.88 11.45 19.58
CA GLY A 544 -22.19 11.33 20.87
C GLY A 544 -22.01 9.87 21.33
N GLU A 545 -22.73 8.91 20.73
CA GLU A 545 -22.73 7.51 21.17
C GLU A 545 -21.38 6.82 20.97
N ASP A 546 -20.65 7.15 19.91
CA ASP A 546 -19.32 6.60 19.69
C ASP A 546 -18.32 7.20 20.67
N ASN A 547 -18.39 8.51 20.87
CA ASN A 547 -17.43 9.22 21.69
C ASN A 547 -17.55 8.89 23.18
N LYS A 548 -18.71 8.39 23.65
CA LYS A 548 -18.86 7.80 25.01
C LYS A 548 -17.86 6.70 25.30
N LYS A 549 -17.47 5.93 24.28
CA LYS A 549 -16.47 4.84 24.41
C LYS A 549 -15.06 5.38 24.66
N ARG A 550 -14.80 6.63 24.24
CA ARG A 550 -13.49 7.28 24.30
C ARG A 550 -13.37 8.26 25.48
N LEU A 551 -14.31 9.20 25.62
CA LEU A 551 -14.32 10.27 26.61
C LEU A 551 -14.77 9.77 27.99
N THR A 552 -13.86 9.05 28.65
CA THR A 552 -14.13 8.33 29.92
C THR A 552 -13.44 8.96 31.13
N GLY A 553 -12.62 9.99 30.93
CA GLY A 553 -11.74 10.54 31.97
C GLY A 553 -10.41 9.79 32.11
N MET A 554 -10.26 8.64 31.42
CA MET A 554 -9.03 7.85 31.36
C MET A 554 -8.29 8.11 30.03
N ASN A 555 -7.04 7.65 29.93
CA ASN A 555 -6.22 7.72 28.72
C ASN A 555 -6.18 9.13 28.10
N GLU A 556 -5.91 10.14 28.93
CA GLU A 556 -5.76 11.55 28.50
C GLU A 556 -7.01 12.16 27.85
N THR A 557 -8.20 11.79 28.34
CA THR A 557 -9.48 12.38 27.94
C THR A 557 -10.24 12.97 29.12
N CYS A 558 -11.13 13.93 28.84
CA CYS A 558 -12.15 14.36 29.80
C CYS A 558 -13.36 13.42 29.71
N LYS A 559 -14.18 13.33 30.77
CA LYS A 559 -15.47 12.63 30.66
C LYS A 559 -16.40 13.40 29.74
N ILE A 560 -17.26 12.68 29.02
CA ILE A 560 -18.14 13.26 28.00
C ILE A 560 -19.13 14.31 28.55
N ASP A 561 -19.55 14.17 29.81
CA ASP A 561 -20.50 15.02 30.52
C ASP A 561 -19.83 16.13 31.35
N GLU A 562 -18.50 16.13 31.43
CA GLU A 562 -17.72 17.13 32.14
C GLU A 562 -17.04 18.11 31.16
N PHE A 563 -17.03 19.39 31.50
CA PHE A 563 -16.23 20.40 30.80
C PHE A 563 -15.14 20.96 31.70
N ARG A 564 -13.89 20.75 31.28
CA ARG A 564 -12.72 21.30 31.93
C ARG A 564 -11.83 21.96 30.89
N TRP A 565 -11.11 23.00 31.29
CA TRP A 565 -10.06 23.59 30.49
C TRP A 565 -8.82 23.86 31.34
N GLY A 566 -7.65 23.86 30.70
CA GLY A 566 -6.40 24.12 31.40
C GLY A 566 -5.23 24.44 30.47
N VAL A 567 -4.23 25.13 31.01
CA VAL A 567 -2.97 25.39 30.29
C VAL A 567 -2.13 24.13 30.28
N ALA A 568 -1.83 23.63 29.07
CA ALA A 568 -1.10 22.37 28.85
C ALA A 568 -1.71 21.13 29.52
N ASP A 569 -3.00 21.16 29.87
CA ASP A 569 -3.72 20.02 30.44
C ASP A 569 -4.28 19.14 29.31
N ARG A 570 -3.68 17.97 29.10
CA ARG A 570 -4.14 17.00 28.10
C ARG A 570 -5.42 16.25 28.51
N THR A 571 -5.78 16.28 29.80
CA THR A 571 -6.97 15.58 30.33
C THR A 571 -8.24 16.45 30.27
N ALA A 572 -8.09 17.72 29.90
CA ALA A 572 -9.17 18.69 29.79
C ALA A 572 -9.95 18.53 28.48
N SER A 573 -11.15 19.10 28.43
CA SER A 573 -11.98 19.19 27.22
C SER A 573 -11.37 20.18 26.24
N VAL A 574 -10.93 21.34 26.74
CA VAL A 574 -10.20 22.36 25.96
C VAL A 574 -8.83 22.61 26.57
N ARG A 575 -7.79 22.60 25.75
CA ARG A 575 -6.43 22.90 26.17
C ARG A 575 -5.98 24.23 25.61
N ILE A 576 -5.35 25.06 26.43
CA ILE A 576 -4.57 26.20 25.97
C ILE A 576 -3.12 25.73 25.89
N PRO A 577 -2.48 25.73 24.70
CA PRO A 577 -1.08 25.37 24.59
C PRO A 577 -0.20 26.25 25.47
N ARG A 578 0.88 25.68 26.03
CA ARG A 578 1.78 26.42 26.92
C ARG A 578 2.35 27.68 26.25
N GLN A 579 2.72 27.58 24.97
CA GLN A 579 3.26 28.70 24.20
C GLN A 579 2.23 29.83 24.07
N VAL A 580 0.98 29.51 23.75
CA VAL A 580 -0.13 30.48 23.63
C VAL A 580 -0.33 31.26 24.94
N ASN A 581 -0.30 30.56 26.08
CA ASN A 581 -0.41 31.22 27.38
C ASN A 581 0.79 32.13 27.69
N LEU A 582 2.00 31.76 27.26
CA LEU A 582 3.21 32.58 27.47
C LEU A 582 3.24 33.81 26.57
N ASP A 583 2.83 33.66 25.30
CA ASP A 583 2.81 34.76 24.32
C ASP A 583 1.61 35.69 24.53
N GLY A 584 0.57 35.22 25.22
CA GLY A 584 -0.66 35.98 25.46
C GLY A 584 -1.58 36.09 24.23
N CYS A 585 -1.34 35.28 23.20
CA CYS A 585 -2.12 35.19 21.97
C CYS A 585 -1.88 33.86 21.25
N GLY A 586 -2.79 33.44 20.37
CA GLY A 586 -2.66 32.25 19.54
C GLY A 586 -3.99 31.55 19.28
N TYR A 587 -4.14 30.33 19.81
CA TYR A 587 -5.28 29.45 19.54
C TYR A 587 -5.65 28.58 20.75
N LEU A 588 -6.84 28.02 20.75
CA LEU A 588 -7.27 26.96 21.68
C LEU A 588 -7.30 25.61 20.96
N GLU A 589 -7.20 24.52 21.73
CA GLU A 589 -7.29 23.14 21.24
C GLU A 589 -8.53 22.46 21.85
N GLU A 590 -9.51 22.17 21.01
CA GLU A 590 -10.74 21.46 21.38
C GLU A 590 -10.53 19.94 21.21
N ARG A 591 -10.47 19.21 22.33
CA ARG A 591 -10.03 17.80 22.36
C ARG A 591 -11.18 16.79 22.32
N ARG A 592 -12.42 17.27 22.41
CA ARG A 592 -13.62 16.41 22.44
C ARG A 592 -14.01 15.77 21.10
N PRO A 593 -13.70 16.28 19.90
CA PRO A 593 -14.07 15.59 18.66
C PRO A 593 -13.46 14.19 18.55
N ALA A 594 -14.27 13.22 18.17
CA ALA A 594 -13.85 11.85 17.86
C ALA A 594 -13.14 11.78 16.51
N ALA A 595 -12.29 10.77 16.31
CA ALA A 595 -11.61 10.54 15.03
C ALA A 595 -12.56 10.42 13.82
N ASN A 596 -13.78 9.91 14.01
CA ASN A 596 -14.81 9.78 12.97
C ASN A 596 -15.72 11.00 12.81
N ALA A 597 -15.47 12.10 13.52
CA ALA A 597 -16.30 13.31 13.39
C ALA A 597 -16.25 13.89 11.96
N ASP A 598 -17.37 14.44 11.50
CA ASP A 598 -17.38 15.21 10.24
C ASP A 598 -16.75 16.60 10.50
N PRO A 599 -15.62 16.94 9.86
CA PRO A 599 -14.99 18.25 10.04
C PRO A 599 -15.89 19.42 9.67
N TYR A 600 -16.84 19.27 8.74
CA TYR A 600 -17.79 20.36 8.45
C TYR A 600 -18.68 20.65 9.66
N ALA A 601 -19.18 19.61 10.32
CA ALA A 601 -20.05 19.76 11.49
C ALA A 601 -19.27 20.32 12.70
N VAL A 602 -18.05 19.83 12.93
CA VAL A 602 -17.17 20.32 14.00
C VAL A 602 -16.85 21.81 13.81
N THR A 603 -16.39 22.19 12.61
CA THR A 603 -15.99 23.57 12.33
C THR A 603 -17.18 24.53 12.30
N GLU A 604 -18.33 24.12 11.77
CA GLU A 604 -19.56 24.90 11.83
C GLU A 604 -19.98 25.17 13.27
N MET A 605 -20.04 24.14 14.12
CA MET A 605 -20.47 24.28 15.50
C MET A 605 -19.53 25.17 16.32
N MET A 606 -18.22 25.07 16.09
CA MET A 606 -17.23 25.95 16.70
C MET A 606 -17.48 27.43 16.34
N VAL A 607 -17.74 27.72 15.06
CA VAL A 607 -18.01 29.10 14.61
C VAL A 607 -19.34 29.62 15.15
N ARG A 608 -20.40 28.80 15.09
CA ARG A 608 -21.71 29.18 15.62
C ARG A 608 -21.62 29.54 17.10
N THR A 609 -20.92 28.73 17.89
CA THR A 609 -20.76 29.01 19.32
C THR A 609 -19.87 30.20 19.60
N ILE A 610 -18.69 30.27 19.00
CA ILE A 610 -17.67 31.25 19.42
C ILE A 610 -17.91 32.63 18.80
N ILE A 611 -18.29 32.67 17.52
CA ILE A 611 -18.40 33.92 16.75
C ILE A 611 -19.85 34.42 16.70
N LEU A 612 -20.80 33.53 16.43
CA LEU A 612 -22.19 33.93 16.23
C LEU A 612 -23.03 33.90 17.51
N ASP A 613 -22.55 33.23 18.55
CA ASP A 613 -23.28 32.94 19.77
C ASP A 613 -24.64 32.23 19.50
N GLU A 614 -24.65 31.31 18.52
CA GLU A 614 -25.82 30.53 18.07
C GLU A 614 -25.72 29.04 18.42
N GLY A 615 -26.81 28.43 18.91
CA GLY A 615 -26.89 26.97 19.18
C GLY A 615 -27.50 26.16 18.03
N LEU A 616 -27.63 24.84 18.20
CA LEU A 616 -28.22 23.91 17.22
C LEU A 616 -29.67 24.24 16.85
N GLU A 617 -30.45 24.83 17.75
CA GLU A 617 -31.84 25.25 17.50
C GLU A 617 -31.96 26.30 16.36
N ASN A 618 -30.87 27.01 16.06
CA ASN A 618 -30.80 27.96 14.95
C ASN A 618 -30.45 27.30 13.61
N ILE A 619 -30.04 26.03 13.60
CA ILE A 619 -29.77 25.27 12.37
C ILE A 619 -31.10 24.87 11.69
N GLU A 620 -32.09 24.46 12.47
CA GLU A 620 -33.41 24.03 11.98
C GLU A 620 -34.27 25.20 11.47
N ASN A 621 -34.06 26.42 11.97
CA ASN A 621 -34.86 27.60 11.61
C ASN A 621 -34.34 28.42 10.40
N THR A 622 -33.28 27.96 9.71
CA THR A 622 -32.73 28.67 8.53
C THR A 622 -33.22 28.15 7.18
N ASP A 623 -34.23 27.28 7.16
CA ASP A 623 -34.78 26.67 5.93
C ASP A 623 -35.84 27.52 5.20
N ASP A 624 -35.87 28.84 5.45
CA ASP A 624 -36.79 29.76 4.77
C ASP A 624 -36.15 30.45 3.55
N SER A 625 -36.46 29.88 2.38
CA SER A 625 -36.82 30.60 1.14
C SER A 625 -35.88 31.69 0.59
N ILE A 626 -34.80 31.33 -0.12
CA ILE A 626 -34.33 32.17 -1.26
C ILE A 626 -33.95 31.29 -2.46
N SER A 627 -34.75 31.42 -3.52
CA SER A 627 -34.49 31.00 -4.88
C SER A 627 -33.15 31.59 -5.39
N LEU A 628 -32.07 30.81 -5.39
CA LEU A 628 -30.79 31.17 -6.03
C LEU A 628 -30.27 30.08 -6.98
N TYR A 629 -31.17 29.36 -7.63
CA TYR A 629 -30.83 28.49 -8.77
C TYR A 629 -31.74 28.82 -9.96
N SER A 630 -31.56 30.01 -10.53
CA SER A 630 -31.94 30.28 -11.91
C SER A 630 -30.72 30.78 -12.68
N ASN A 631 -30.48 30.09 -13.80
CA ASN A 631 -29.41 30.19 -14.81
C ASN A 631 -28.13 29.40 -14.54
#